data_AF-A0A2Y9A3M4-F1
#
_entry.id   AF-A0A2Y9A3M4-F1
#
_cell.length_a   1.000
_cell.length_b   1.000
_cell.length_c   1.000
_cell.angle_alpha   90.00
_cell.angle_beta   90.00
_cell.angle_gamma   90.00
#
_symmetry.space_group_name_H-M   'P 1'
#
loop_
_entity.id
_entity.type
_entity.pdbx_description
1 polymer ?
#
loop_
_entity_poly.entity_id
_entity_poly.type
_entity_poly.pdbx_seq_one_letter_code
_entity_poly.pdbx_strand_id
1 'polypeptide(L)'
;MREVLARWRGCSPAALSFETGKAGKPRLAGGPEFNLSHSGGIACLAVHSDRPLGVDIEAPRPVEEAVAERFFSAAEQAELSALPPEMWRGGFFRCWTRKEAVVKALGLGMGAPLDRFDVTLTPGAPARVTRCEIGPPGPWQLTDLALPGGMVGAVAARGAPLDVGVAEAPADLAVQVCAPAKASISAAISSTPIRFDRET
;
A
#
# COMPACT_ATOMS: atom_id res chain seq x y z
N MET A 1 -6.93 7.39 -10.35
CA MET A 1 -6.17 8.26 -9.41
C MET A 1 -6.68 9.70 -9.37
N ARG A 2 -6.60 10.48 -10.47
CA ARG A 2 -7.03 11.89 -10.48
C ARG A 2 -8.47 12.08 -10.02
N GLU A 3 -9.40 11.27 -10.53
CA GLU A 3 -10.81 11.25 -10.09
C GLU A 3 -10.98 11.16 -8.57
N VAL A 4 -10.28 10.22 -7.93
CA VAL A 4 -10.38 10.00 -6.48
C VAL A 4 -9.82 11.18 -5.70
N LEU A 5 -8.63 11.66 -6.09
CA LEU A 5 -7.98 12.79 -5.41
C LEU A 5 -8.76 14.11 -5.60
N ALA A 6 -9.42 14.28 -6.75
CA ALA A 6 -10.24 15.43 -7.07
C ALA A 6 -11.49 15.48 -6.18
N ARG A 7 -12.16 14.33 -6.00
CA ARG A 7 -13.27 14.20 -5.03
C ARG A 7 -12.81 14.50 -3.61
N TRP A 8 -11.64 13.99 -3.21
CA TRP A 8 -11.07 14.26 -1.89
C TRP A 8 -10.78 15.75 -1.68
N ARG A 9 -10.41 16.48 -2.73
CA ARG A 9 -10.15 17.92 -2.71
C ARG A 9 -11.38 18.79 -2.96
N GLY A 10 -12.49 18.24 -3.44
CA GLY A 10 -13.65 19.00 -3.90
C GLY A 10 -13.38 19.87 -5.13
N CYS A 11 -12.53 19.41 -6.07
CA CYS A 11 -12.20 20.13 -7.30
C CYS A 11 -12.30 19.23 -8.54
N SER A 12 -12.04 19.77 -9.73
CA SER A 12 -11.99 18.99 -10.96
C SER A 12 -10.68 18.19 -11.09
N PRO A 13 -10.68 17.00 -11.73
CA PRO A 13 -9.46 16.21 -11.97
C PRO A 13 -8.34 16.97 -12.72
N ALA A 14 -8.72 17.89 -13.59
CA ALA A 14 -7.80 18.74 -14.36
C ALA A 14 -7.15 19.84 -13.51
N ALA A 15 -7.80 20.27 -12.43
CA ALA A 15 -7.26 21.30 -11.52
C ALA A 15 -6.20 20.74 -10.55
N LEU A 16 -5.99 19.42 -10.49
CA LEU A 16 -4.97 18.81 -9.65
C LEU A 16 -3.56 19.04 -10.23
N SER A 17 -2.69 19.64 -9.42
CA SER A 17 -1.26 19.80 -9.70
C SER A 17 -0.43 18.79 -8.91
N PHE A 18 0.44 18.06 -9.60
CA PHE A 18 1.31 17.04 -9.01
C PHE A 18 2.76 17.54 -8.98
N GLU A 19 3.44 17.20 -7.89
CA GLU A 19 4.85 17.48 -7.66
C GLU A 19 5.62 16.17 -7.52
N THR A 20 6.92 16.21 -7.82
CA THR A 20 7.81 15.08 -7.58
C THR A 20 8.41 15.19 -6.19
N GLY A 21 8.06 14.25 -5.32
CA GLY A 21 8.63 14.13 -3.97
C GLY A 21 9.98 13.39 -3.96
N LYS A 22 10.41 13.00 -2.75
CA LYS A 22 11.65 12.23 -2.56
C LYS A 22 11.63 10.94 -3.39
N ALA A 23 12.77 10.62 -3.99
CA ALA A 23 12.97 9.42 -4.81
C ALA A 23 11.93 9.23 -5.95
N GLY A 24 11.33 10.32 -6.45
CA GLY A 24 10.37 10.27 -7.55
C GLY A 24 8.92 10.00 -7.12
N LYS A 25 8.63 9.88 -5.81
CA LYS A 25 7.27 9.62 -5.31
C LYS A 25 6.34 10.80 -5.67
N PRO A 26 5.24 10.58 -6.42
CA PRO A 26 4.28 11.63 -6.74
C PRO A 26 3.67 12.23 -5.46
N ARG A 27 3.50 13.55 -5.43
CA ARG A 27 2.82 14.30 -4.37
C ARG A 27 1.76 15.21 -4.98
N LEU A 28 0.71 15.51 -4.23
CA LEU A 28 -0.34 16.42 -4.67
C LEU A 28 -0.12 17.78 -4.01
N ALA A 29 0.03 18.83 -4.81
CA ALA A 29 0.30 20.18 -4.31
C ALA A 29 -0.82 20.67 -3.39
N GLY A 30 -0.48 20.94 -2.12
CA GLY A 30 -1.41 21.37 -1.08
C GLY A 30 -2.54 20.39 -0.77
N GLY A 31 -2.45 19.12 -1.22
CA GLY A 31 -3.47 18.09 -1.05
C GLY A 31 -3.07 17.00 -0.05
N PRO A 32 -3.88 15.92 0.07
CA PRO A 32 -3.55 14.78 0.91
C PRO A 32 -2.25 14.09 0.49
N GLU A 33 -1.67 13.36 1.44
CA GLU A 33 -0.64 12.37 1.17
C GLU A 33 -1.28 11.14 0.51
N PHE A 34 -0.63 10.57 -0.50
CA PHE A 34 -1.12 9.38 -1.18
C PHE A 34 -0.01 8.46 -1.63
N ASN A 35 -0.38 7.21 -1.93
CA ASN A 35 0.49 6.25 -2.58
C ASN A 35 -0.32 5.28 -3.44
N LEU A 36 0.27 4.83 -4.55
CA LEU A 36 -0.36 3.97 -5.55
C LEU A 36 0.47 2.70 -5.72
N SER A 37 -0.19 1.55 -5.79
CA SER A 37 0.39 0.30 -6.27
C SER A 37 -0.58 -0.38 -7.24
N HIS A 38 -0.07 -1.21 -8.15
CA HIS A 38 -0.90 -1.95 -9.11
C HIS A 38 -0.27 -3.30 -9.42
N SER A 39 -1.10 -4.34 -9.48
CA SER A 39 -0.68 -5.69 -9.84
C SER A 39 -1.91 -6.49 -10.27
N GLY A 40 -1.74 -7.53 -11.08
CA GLY A 40 -2.86 -8.42 -11.48
C GLY A 40 -4.04 -7.73 -12.18
N GLY A 41 -3.82 -6.60 -12.86
CA GLY A 41 -4.89 -5.85 -13.54
C GLY A 41 -5.73 -4.95 -12.64
N ILE A 42 -5.41 -4.83 -11.35
CA ILE A 42 -6.03 -3.86 -10.45
C ILE A 42 -5.00 -2.83 -9.95
N ALA A 43 -5.48 -1.66 -9.56
CA ALA A 43 -4.69 -0.66 -8.86
C ALA A 43 -5.31 -0.31 -7.50
N CYS A 44 -4.44 -0.09 -6.51
CA CYS A 44 -4.78 0.32 -5.16
C CYS A 44 -4.17 1.69 -4.85
N LEU A 45 -5.04 2.64 -4.48
CA LEU A 45 -4.66 4.00 -4.11
C LEU A 45 -4.98 4.24 -2.64
N ALA A 46 -3.94 4.42 -1.83
CA ALA A 46 -4.06 4.80 -0.43
C ALA A 46 -3.93 6.33 -0.29
N VAL A 47 -4.80 6.95 0.49
CA VAL A 47 -4.88 8.41 0.69
C VAL A 47 -5.05 8.71 2.17
N HIS A 48 -4.31 9.68 2.70
CA HIS A 48 -4.43 10.19 4.08
C HIS A 48 -4.28 11.72 4.09
N SER A 49 -4.95 12.40 5.01
CA SER A 49 -4.98 13.88 5.05
C SER A 49 -3.62 14.56 5.15
N ASP A 50 -2.74 14.02 5.97
CA ASP A 50 -1.57 14.73 6.51
C ASP A 50 -0.40 13.79 6.86
N ARG A 51 -0.55 12.48 6.62
CA ARG A 51 0.45 11.49 7.04
C ARG A 51 0.98 10.72 5.84
N PRO A 52 2.31 10.68 5.63
CA PRO A 52 2.92 9.81 4.65
C PRO A 52 2.53 8.35 4.90
N LEU A 53 2.04 7.71 3.85
CA LEU A 53 1.72 6.30 3.82
C LEU A 53 2.27 5.65 2.55
N GLY A 54 2.40 4.34 2.60
CA GLY A 54 2.79 3.50 1.47
C GLY A 54 1.86 2.31 1.37
N VAL A 55 1.54 1.92 0.14
CA VAL A 55 0.72 0.76 -0.17
C VAL A 55 1.42 -0.09 -1.20
N ASP A 56 1.34 -1.39 -1.03
CA ASP A 56 1.79 -2.33 -2.03
C ASP A 56 0.82 -3.50 -2.18
N ILE A 57 0.60 -3.93 -3.42
CA ILE A 57 -0.26 -5.06 -3.76
C ILE A 57 0.44 -5.92 -4.80
N GLU A 58 0.29 -7.23 -4.69
CA GLU A 58 0.85 -8.20 -5.61
C GLU A 58 -0.13 -9.33 -5.92
N ALA A 59 -0.24 -9.65 -7.20
CA ALA A 59 -0.84 -10.89 -7.66
C ALA A 59 0.24 -11.99 -7.62
N PRO A 60 0.08 -13.02 -6.77
CA PRO A 60 1.10 -14.04 -6.61
C PRO A 60 1.45 -14.72 -7.93
N ARG A 61 2.75 -14.77 -8.23
CA ARG A 61 3.34 -15.45 -9.38
C ARG A 61 4.47 -16.37 -8.93
N PRO A 62 4.93 -17.31 -9.76
CA PRO A 62 6.16 -18.04 -9.47
C PRO A 62 7.31 -17.07 -9.17
N VAL A 63 8.09 -17.39 -8.14
CA VAL A 63 9.23 -16.59 -7.69
C VAL A 63 10.34 -17.52 -7.22
N GLU A 64 11.57 -17.14 -7.53
CA GLU A 64 12.77 -17.89 -7.15
C GLU A 64 13.19 -17.52 -5.73
N GLU A 65 13.68 -18.49 -4.96
CA GLU A 65 14.16 -18.29 -3.58
C GLU A 65 15.29 -17.25 -3.50
N ALA A 66 16.13 -17.18 -4.54
CA ALA A 66 17.21 -16.20 -4.66
C ALA A 66 16.75 -14.73 -4.54
N VAL A 67 15.47 -14.43 -4.84
CA VAL A 67 14.91 -13.09 -4.63
C VAL A 67 14.80 -12.78 -3.14
N ALA A 68 14.34 -13.73 -2.33
CA ALA A 68 14.29 -13.58 -0.87
C ALA A 68 15.70 -13.43 -0.30
N GLU A 69 16.66 -14.25 -0.74
CA GLU A 69 18.05 -14.20 -0.29
C GLU A 69 18.71 -12.84 -0.54
N ARG A 70 18.35 -12.19 -1.66
CA ARG A 70 18.90 -10.89 -2.04
C ARG A 70 18.32 -9.71 -1.27
N PHE A 71 17.04 -9.76 -0.89
CA PHE A 71 16.30 -8.59 -0.41
C PHE A 71 15.78 -8.72 1.03
N PHE A 72 15.64 -9.92 1.56
CA PHE A 72 15.15 -10.14 2.92
C PHE A 72 16.29 -10.17 3.92
N SER A 73 16.03 -9.80 5.17
CA SER A 73 17.02 -9.91 6.22
C SER A 73 17.29 -11.38 6.56
N ALA A 74 18.41 -11.66 7.23
CA ALA A 74 18.71 -13.02 7.68
C ALA A 74 17.60 -13.61 8.58
N ALA A 75 16.95 -12.79 9.39
CA ALA A 75 15.84 -13.23 10.25
C ALA A 75 14.61 -13.62 9.43
N GLU A 76 14.25 -12.82 8.43
CA GLU A 76 13.14 -13.11 7.52
C GLU A 76 13.44 -14.32 6.62
N GLN A 77 14.67 -14.48 6.14
CA GLN A 77 15.08 -15.68 5.39
C GLN A 77 14.97 -16.95 6.25
N ALA A 78 15.35 -16.88 7.52
CA ALA A 78 15.19 -17.98 8.46
C ALA A 78 13.71 -18.30 8.75
N GLU A 79 12.87 -17.27 8.96
CA GLU A 79 11.42 -17.47 9.14
C GLU A 79 10.78 -18.07 7.89
N LEU A 80 11.15 -17.58 6.71
CA LEU A 80 10.61 -18.03 5.43
C LEU A 80 11.01 -19.47 5.10
N SER A 81 12.27 -19.85 5.35
CA SER A 81 12.76 -21.22 5.13
C SER A 81 12.20 -22.24 6.11
N ALA A 82 11.71 -21.80 7.27
CA ALA A 82 11.02 -22.65 8.24
C ALA A 82 9.55 -22.94 7.86
N LEU A 83 8.99 -22.25 6.86
CA LEU A 83 7.62 -22.49 6.43
C LEU A 83 7.50 -23.79 5.63
N PRO A 84 6.36 -24.51 5.75
CA PRO A 84 6.03 -25.58 4.83
C PRO A 84 6.05 -25.09 3.36
N PRO A 85 6.45 -25.93 2.38
CA PRO A 85 6.55 -25.54 0.98
C PRO A 85 5.28 -24.89 0.41
N GLU A 86 4.10 -25.34 0.84
CA GLU A 86 2.80 -24.81 0.45
C GLU A 86 2.51 -23.40 1.00
N MET A 87 3.14 -23.02 2.12
CA MET A 87 3.00 -21.71 2.75
C MET A 87 4.10 -20.73 2.32
N TRP A 88 5.22 -21.24 1.82
CA TRP A 88 6.41 -20.45 1.47
C TRP A 88 6.08 -19.26 0.57
N ARG A 89 5.34 -19.50 -0.52
CA ARG A 89 4.98 -18.44 -1.47
C ARG A 89 4.11 -17.35 -0.85
N GLY A 90 3.17 -17.75 0.02
CA GLY A 90 2.33 -16.81 0.76
C GLY A 90 3.16 -15.96 1.72
N GLY A 91 4.13 -16.58 2.41
CA GLY A 91 5.09 -15.88 3.26
C GLY A 91 5.95 -14.88 2.47
N PHE A 92 6.45 -15.29 1.31
CA PHE A 92 7.26 -14.44 0.44
C PHE A 92 6.51 -13.16 0.04
N PHE A 93 5.33 -13.28 -0.55
CA PHE A 93 4.58 -12.09 -1.01
C PHE A 93 4.11 -11.23 0.14
N ARG A 94 3.79 -11.81 1.31
CA ARG A 94 3.48 -11.03 2.52
C ARG A 94 4.67 -10.19 2.97
N CYS A 95 5.84 -10.81 3.07
CA CYS A 95 7.08 -10.11 3.40
C CYS A 95 7.33 -8.98 2.38
N TRP A 96 7.30 -9.30 1.09
CA TRP A 96 7.53 -8.36 0.00
C TRP A 96 6.60 -7.14 0.09
N THR A 97 5.28 -7.35 0.07
CA THR A 97 4.32 -6.23 0.06
C THR A 97 4.38 -5.39 1.33
N ARG A 98 4.65 -6.00 2.48
CA ARG A 98 4.80 -5.28 3.75
C ARG A 98 6.05 -4.40 3.73
N LYS A 99 7.16 -4.91 3.20
CA LYS A 99 8.40 -4.16 3.10
C LYS A 99 8.32 -3.02 2.08
N GLU A 100 7.74 -3.27 0.91
CA GLU A 100 7.48 -2.24 -0.08
C GLU A 100 6.53 -1.15 0.43
N ALA A 101 5.49 -1.50 1.19
CA ALA A 101 4.62 -0.51 1.83
C ALA A 101 5.40 0.39 2.80
N VAL A 102 6.31 -0.17 3.62
CA VAL A 102 7.19 0.61 4.52
C VAL A 102 8.12 1.54 3.73
N VAL A 103 8.79 1.03 2.69
CA VAL A 103 9.68 1.82 1.82
C VAL A 103 8.94 2.96 1.14
N LYS A 104 7.74 2.70 0.62
CA LYS A 104 6.88 3.70 -0.01
C LYS A 104 6.39 4.74 0.99
N ALA A 105 6.11 4.35 2.24
CA ALA A 105 5.76 5.29 3.31
C ALA A 105 6.92 6.23 3.65
N LEU A 106 8.16 5.72 3.66
CA LEU A 106 9.36 6.52 3.90
C LEU A 106 9.81 7.34 2.68
N GLY A 107 9.38 6.97 1.47
CA GLY A 107 9.77 7.63 0.22
C GLY A 107 11.24 7.40 -0.16
N LEU A 108 11.77 6.20 0.11
CA LEU A 108 13.18 5.85 -0.15
C LEU A 108 13.43 5.36 -1.59
N GLY A 109 12.38 4.92 -2.30
CA GLY A 109 12.48 4.42 -3.67
C GLY A 109 13.13 3.04 -3.77
N MET A 110 13.46 2.64 -5.01
CA MET A 110 13.92 1.27 -5.34
C MET A 110 15.27 0.88 -4.72
N GLY A 111 16.07 1.84 -4.27
CA GLY A 111 17.38 1.61 -3.63
C GLY A 111 17.31 1.41 -2.11
N ALA A 112 16.11 1.25 -1.55
CA ALA A 112 15.96 1.09 -0.11
C ALA A 112 16.61 -0.21 0.38
N PRO A 113 17.35 -0.18 1.50
CA PRO A 113 17.99 -1.36 2.03
C PRO A 113 16.97 -2.21 2.79
N LEU A 114 16.32 -3.12 2.06
CA LEU A 114 15.23 -3.93 2.58
C LEU A 114 15.68 -4.80 3.78
N ASP A 115 16.95 -5.19 3.87
CA ASP A 115 17.52 -5.99 4.97
C ASP A 115 17.73 -5.23 6.30
N ARG A 116 17.57 -3.90 6.32
CA ARG A 116 17.74 -3.04 7.51
C ARG A 116 16.48 -2.94 8.39
N PHE A 117 15.45 -3.68 8.07
CA PHE A 117 14.24 -3.77 8.86
C PHE A 117 13.56 -5.13 8.62
N ASP A 118 12.78 -5.55 9.60
CA ASP A 118 12.11 -6.85 9.59
C ASP A 118 10.61 -6.66 9.71
N VAL A 119 9.87 -7.46 8.95
CA VAL A 119 8.42 -7.61 9.09
C VAL A 119 8.07 -9.05 9.43
N THR A 120 6.93 -9.25 10.09
CA THR A 120 6.35 -10.60 10.16
C THR A 120 6.02 -11.08 8.75
N LEU A 121 6.11 -12.39 8.48
CA LEU A 121 5.77 -12.94 7.16
C LEU A 121 4.93 -14.21 7.21
N THR A 122 4.92 -14.92 8.33
CA THR A 122 4.14 -16.14 8.50
C THR A 122 2.64 -15.90 8.20
N PRO A 123 2.02 -16.66 7.28
CA PRO A 123 0.59 -16.56 7.00
C PRO A 123 -0.26 -16.72 8.28
N GLY A 124 -1.23 -15.82 8.48
CA GLY A 124 -2.07 -15.79 9.68
C GLY A 124 -1.47 -15.01 10.86
N ALA A 125 -0.17 -14.70 10.85
CA ALA A 125 0.43 -13.84 11.85
C ALA A 125 0.03 -12.36 11.64
N PRO A 126 -0.20 -11.59 12.71
CA PRO A 126 -0.47 -10.15 12.61
C PRO A 126 0.64 -9.42 11.87
N ALA A 127 0.26 -8.47 11.01
CA ALA A 127 1.21 -7.63 10.29
C ALA A 127 1.93 -6.69 11.27
N ARG A 128 3.27 -6.80 11.35
CA ARG A 128 4.09 -5.96 12.23
C ARG A 128 5.44 -5.68 11.59
N VAL A 129 5.99 -4.50 11.89
CA VAL A 129 7.42 -4.21 11.77
C VAL A 129 8.06 -4.58 13.10
N THR A 130 8.97 -5.56 13.11
CA THR A 130 9.59 -6.10 14.33
C THR A 130 10.95 -5.49 14.63
N ARG A 131 11.65 -5.04 13.59
CA ARG A 131 12.90 -4.26 13.66
C ARG A 131 12.87 -3.18 12.59
N CYS A 132 13.36 -1.97 12.86
CA CYS A 132 13.47 -0.92 11.85
C CYS A 132 14.63 0.02 12.14
N GLU A 133 15.67 -0.04 11.32
CA GLU A 133 16.86 0.80 11.45
C GLU A 133 16.85 1.97 10.45
N ILE A 134 15.79 2.07 9.64
CA ILE A 134 15.62 3.09 8.61
C ILE A 134 14.50 4.07 8.96
N GLY A 135 14.71 5.33 8.57
CA GLY A 135 13.75 6.41 8.82
C GLY A 135 13.75 6.92 10.28
N PRO A 136 12.86 7.86 10.59
CA PRO A 136 12.76 8.42 11.95
C PRO A 136 12.34 7.36 12.99
N PRO A 137 12.54 7.56 14.30
CA PRO A 137 12.04 6.68 15.36
C PRO A 137 10.53 6.83 15.59
N GLY A 138 9.86 5.81 16.14
CA GLY A 138 8.42 5.82 16.41
C GLY A 138 7.68 4.56 15.94
N PRO A 139 6.41 4.39 16.34
CA PRO A 139 5.64 3.19 16.05
C PRO A 139 5.25 3.11 14.57
N TRP A 140 5.25 1.90 14.04
CA TRP A 140 4.69 1.56 12.74
C TRP A 140 3.28 1.03 12.89
N GLN A 141 2.41 1.46 11.98
CA GLN A 141 1.18 0.77 11.65
C GLN A 141 1.41 0.03 10.35
N LEU A 142 1.09 -1.26 10.35
CA LEU A 142 1.20 -2.13 9.20
C LEU A 142 -0.05 -3.01 9.19
N THR A 143 -0.79 -2.96 8.08
CA THR A 143 -2.08 -3.65 7.97
C THR A 143 -2.12 -4.38 6.64
N ASP A 144 -2.50 -5.65 6.66
CA ASP A 144 -2.77 -6.41 5.43
C ASP A 144 -4.09 -5.94 4.81
N LEU A 145 -4.14 -5.94 3.48
CA LEU A 145 -5.32 -5.54 2.72
C LEU A 145 -6.19 -6.75 2.38
N ALA A 146 -7.50 -6.58 2.47
CA ALA A 146 -8.46 -7.56 1.97
C ALA A 146 -8.66 -7.36 0.46
N LEU A 147 -7.96 -8.14 -0.35
CA LEU A 147 -7.94 -8.02 -1.80
C LEU A 147 -8.60 -9.23 -2.49
N PRO A 148 -9.21 -9.04 -3.67
CA PRO A 148 -9.82 -10.13 -4.42
C PRO A 148 -8.78 -11.11 -4.99
N GLY A 149 -9.23 -12.30 -5.38
CA GLY A 149 -8.46 -13.20 -6.25
C GLY A 149 -7.16 -13.76 -5.65
N GLY A 150 -7.04 -13.82 -4.32
CA GLY A 150 -5.83 -14.31 -3.65
C GLY A 150 -4.64 -13.34 -3.74
N MET A 151 -4.89 -12.08 -4.11
CA MET A 151 -3.87 -11.04 -4.07
C MET A 151 -3.40 -10.77 -2.64
N VAL A 152 -2.13 -10.38 -2.53
CA VAL A 152 -1.51 -10.03 -1.26
C VAL A 152 -1.23 -8.54 -1.27
N GLY A 153 -1.43 -7.85 -0.16
CA GLY A 153 -1.10 -6.44 -0.09
C GLY A 153 -1.05 -5.93 1.32
N ALA A 154 -0.36 -4.80 1.49
CA ALA A 154 -0.20 -4.14 2.77
C ALA A 154 -0.21 -2.62 2.62
N VAL A 155 -0.64 -1.94 3.68
CA VAL A 155 -0.48 -0.50 3.87
C VAL A 155 0.35 -0.24 5.12
N ALA A 156 1.25 0.73 5.04
CA ALA A 156 2.11 1.14 6.13
C ALA A 156 2.06 2.66 6.34
N ALA A 157 2.05 3.08 7.60
CA ALA A 157 2.25 4.47 8.00
C ALA A 157 2.83 4.54 9.42
N ARG A 158 3.33 5.71 9.82
CA ARG A 158 3.91 5.90 11.18
C ARG A 158 2.89 6.50 12.16
N GLY A 159 3.06 6.27 13.45
CA GLY A 159 2.28 6.94 14.49
C GLY A 159 0.99 6.21 14.89
N ALA A 160 -0.07 6.98 15.11
CA ALA A 160 -1.37 6.50 15.62
C ALA A 160 -1.99 5.40 14.73
N PRO A 161 -2.88 4.54 15.25
CA PRO A 161 -3.55 3.51 14.46
C PRO A 161 -4.12 4.01 13.12
N LEU A 162 -3.95 3.21 12.08
CA LEU A 162 -4.61 3.42 10.79
C LEU A 162 -6.00 2.81 10.84
N ASP A 163 -7.02 3.59 10.51
CA ASP A 163 -8.32 3.05 10.14
C ASP A 163 -8.32 2.79 8.63
N VAL A 164 -8.37 1.51 8.27
CA VAL A 164 -8.21 1.07 6.88
C VAL A 164 -9.57 0.64 6.34
N GLY A 165 -10.20 1.52 5.57
CA GLY A 165 -11.47 1.26 4.89
C GLY A 165 -11.27 0.98 3.40
N VAL A 166 -12.21 0.25 2.79
CA VAL A 166 -12.30 0.10 1.34
C VAL A 166 -13.37 1.07 0.82
N ALA A 167 -13.06 1.81 -0.26
CA ALA A 167 -14.05 2.64 -0.93
C ALA A 167 -14.33 2.08 -2.32
N GLU A 168 -15.60 2.06 -2.74
CA GLU A 168 -15.96 1.68 -4.11
C GLU A 168 -15.33 2.65 -5.12
N ALA A 169 -14.83 2.08 -6.21
CA ALA A 169 -14.29 2.79 -7.35
C ALA A 169 -14.73 2.09 -8.64
N PRO A 170 -14.53 2.70 -9.83
CA PRO A 170 -14.89 2.08 -11.10
C PRO A 170 -14.30 0.67 -11.23
N ALA A 171 -14.94 -0.20 -12.03
CA ALA A 171 -14.78 -1.66 -12.01
C ALA A 171 -13.34 -2.21 -12.19
N ASP A 172 -12.38 -1.36 -12.57
CA ASP A 172 -10.96 -1.65 -12.79
C ASP A 172 -10.03 -1.11 -11.68
N LEU A 173 -10.57 -0.52 -10.61
CA LEU A 173 -9.81 0.14 -9.55
C LEU A 173 -10.31 -0.32 -8.17
N ALA A 174 -9.50 -1.09 -7.44
CA ALA A 174 -9.75 -1.39 -6.03
C ALA A 174 -9.14 -0.26 -5.18
N VAL A 175 -9.89 0.80 -4.89
CA VAL A 175 -9.37 1.90 -4.05
C VAL A 175 -9.52 1.54 -2.57
N GLN A 176 -8.41 1.37 -1.87
CA GLN A 176 -8.43 1.24 -0.41
C GLN A 176 -8.00 2.54 0.25
N VAL A 177 -8.99 3.26 0.81
CA VAL A 177 -8.82 4.58 1.42
C VAL A 177 -8.55 4.43 2.92
N CYS A 178 -7.37 4.89 3.37
CA CYS A 178 -7.04 4.97 4.79
C CYS A 178 -7.38 6.36 5.33
N ALA A 179 -8.64 6.62 5.67
CA ALA A 179 -9.05 7.90 6.21
C ALA A 179 -8.78 7.98 7.74
N PRO A 180 -8.41 9.15 8.29
CA PRO A 180 -8.51 9.35 9.73
C PRO A 180 -9.97 9.58 10.14
N ALA A 181 -10.29 9.16 11.37
CA ALA A 181 -11.60 9.12 12.03
C ALA A 181 -12.36 10.46 12.20
N LYS A 182 -12.09 11.51 11.40
CA LYS A 182 -12.81 12.80 11.48
C LYS A 182 -13.13 13.50 10.15
N ALA A 183 -12.92 12.86 8.99
CA ALA A 183 -13.54 13.34 7.77
C ALA A 183 -14.76 12.45 7.50
N SER A 184 -15.96 13.00 7.63
CA SER A 184 -17.20 12.34 7.22
C SER A 184 -17.16 12.03 5.73
N ILE A 185 -16.59 10.89 5.34
CA ILE A 185 -16.80 10.26 4.02
C ILE A 185 -18.18 9.57 4.02
N SER A 186 -19.19 10.23 4.58
CA SER A 186 -20.59 9.77 4.53
C SER A 186 -21.38 10.57 3.49
N ALA A 187 -20.87 11.72 3.04
CA ALA A 187 -21.54 12.57 2.05
C ALA A 187 -20.94 12.50 0.63
N ALA A 188 -19.78 11.86 0.43
CA ALA A 188 -19.08 11.81 -0.87
C ALA A 188 -19.28 10.49 -1.65
N ILE A 189 -20.07 9.56 -1.11
CA ILE A 189 -20.35 8.25 -1.70
C ILE A 189 -21.87 8.11 -1.82
N SER A 190 -22.48 8.96 -2.64
CA SER A 190 -23.86 8.74 -3.10
C SER A 190 -23.82 7.81 -4.30
N SER A 191 -24.63 6.76 -4.24
CA SER A 191 -24.71 5.58 -5.11
C SER A 191 -25.23 5.84 -6.53
N THR A 192 -24.86 6.96 -7.16
CA THR A 192 -25.28 7.22 -8.54
C THR A 192 -24.28 6.56 -9.51
N PRO A 193 -24.65 5.48 -10.22
CA PRO A 193 -23.80 4.90 -11.24
C PRO A 193 -23.62 5.92 -12.38
N ILE A 194 -22.37 6.26 -12.68
CA ILE A 194 -22.04 7.03 -13.88
C ILE A 194 -22.24 6.09 -15.07
N ARG A 195 -23.29 6.34 -15.87
CA ARG A 195 -23.42 5.72 -17.19
C ARG A 195 -22.40 6.35 -18.13
N PHE A 196 -21.52 5.54 -18.68
CA PHE A 196 -20.75 5.92 -19.86
C PHE A 196 -21.64 5.71 -21.08
N ASP A 197 -22.10 6.80 -21.69
CA ASP A 197 -22.65 6.73 -23.04
C ASP A 197 -21.52 6.30 -23.98
N ARG A 198 -21.71 5.14 -24.60
CA ARG A 198 -20.88 4.71 -25.72
C ARG A 198 -21.39 5.47 -26.93
N GLU A 199 -20.66 6.51 -27.34
CA GLU A 199 -20.83 7.07 -28.68
C GLU A 199 -19.78 6.47 -29.63
N THR A 200 -20.34 5.70 -30.57
CA THR A 200 -19.91 5.30 -31.93
C THR A 200 -18.51 4.72 -32.15
#